data_AF-A0A9D6YIL8-F1
#
_entry.id   AF-A0A9D6YIL8-F1
#
_cell.length_a   1.000
_cell.length_b   1.000
_cell.length_c   1.000
_cell.angle_alpha   90.00
_cell.angle_beta   90.00
_cell.angle_gamma   90.00
#
_symmetry.space_group_name_H-M   'P 1'
#
loop_
_entity.id
_entity.type
_entity.pdbx_description
1 polymer ?
#
loop_
_entity_poly.entity_id
_entity_poly.type
_entity_poly.pdbx_seq_one_letter_code
_entity_poly.pdbx_strand_id
1 'polypeptide(L)'
;MTCQETIAILADYLEGECGPEMLADLERHLADCAPCRAYLATYKRTRELTEQVGRVEMPEEMRRRLRQFLLDTLAKGEGPS
;
A
#
# COMPACT_ATOMS: atom_id res chain seq x y z
N MET A 1 -6.57 17.52 -13.10
CA MET A 1 -5.70 17.77 -11.93
C MET A 1 -4.32 18.27 -12.36
N THR A 2 -3.72 19.10 -11.51
CA THR A 2 -2.40 19.70 -11.61
C THR A 2 -1.33 18.80 -10.99
N CYS A 3 -0.05 19.09 -11.24
CA CYS A 3 1.06 18.39 -10.60
C CYS A 3 1.04 18.54 -9.06
N GLN A 4 0.61 19.71 -8.55
CA GLN A 4 0.52 19.94 -7.10
C GLN A 4 -0.57 19.08 -6.46
N GLU A 5 -1.75 19.01 -7.08
CA GLU A 5 -2.84 18.13 -6.62
C GLU A 5 -2.43 16.67 -6.68
N THR A 6 -1.76 16.26 -7.77
CA THR A 6 -1.22 14.89 -7.93
C THR A 6 -0.28 14.53 -6.79
N ILE A 7 0.70 15.41 -6.49
CA ILE A 7 1.69 15.18 -5.43
C ILE A 7 1.02 15.09 -4.05
N ALA A 8 0.01 15.93 -3.79
CA ALA A 8 -0.69 15.99 -2.51
C ALA A 8 -1.42 14.68 -2.16
N ILE A 9 -1.91 13.95 -3.17
CA ILE A 9 -2.71 12.73 -2.98
C ILE A 9 -1.92 11.43 -3.18
N LEU A 10 -0.60 11.49 -3.40
CA LEU A 10 0.19 10.27 -3.65
C LEU A 10 0.23 9.31 -2.47
N ALA A 11 0.10 9.81 -1.23
CA ALA A 11 0.02 8.96 -0.05
C ALA A 11 -1.25 8.09 -0.09
N ASP A 12 -2.41 8.74 -0.19
CA ASP A 12 -3.73 8.09 -0.28
C ASP A 12 -3.81 7.13 -1.47
N TYR A 13 -3.20 7.50 -2.61
CA TYR A 13 -3.11 6.63 -3.78
C TYR A 13 -2.35 5.34 -3.52
N LEU A 14 -1.22 5.41 -2.82
CA LEU A 14 -0.42 4.22 -2.47
C LEU A 14 -1.08 3.38 -1.38
N GLU A 15 -1.91 3.99 -0.54
CA GLU A 15 -2.66 3.32 0.53
C GLU A 15 -4.00 2.75 0.05
N GLY A 16 -4.39 3.04 -1.21
CA GLY A 16 -5.63 2.55 -1.80
C GLY A 16 -6.87 3.27 -1.29
N GLU A 17 -6.71 4.46 -0.70
CA GLU A 17 -7.78 5.26 -0.10
C GLU A 17 -8.40 6.26 -1.08
N CYS A 18 -7.88 6.32 -2.31
CA CYS A 18 -8.45 7.13 -3.38
C CYS A 18 -9.79 6.58 -3.88
N GLY A 19 -10.81 7.43 -3.91
CA GLY A 19 -12.07 7.14 -4.60
C GLY A 19 -11.88 6.96 -6.13
N PRO A 20 -12.83 6.29 -6.81
CA PRO A 20 -12.67 5.88 -8.21
C PRO A 20 -12.48 7.05 -9.20
N GLU A 21 -13.18 8.16 -8.99
CA GLU A 21 -13.03 9.36 -9.84
C GLU A 21 -11.64 10.00 -9.69
N MET A 22 -11.15 10.09 -8.44
CA MET A 22 -9.83 10.64 -8.14
C MET A 22 -8.71 9.76 -8.71
N LEU A 23 -8.88 8.44 -8.61
CA LEU A 23 -7.95 7.46 -9.17
C LEU A 23 -7.83 7.63 -10.69
N ALA A 24 -8.96 7.73 -11.41
CA ALA A 24 -8.97 7.88 -12.85
C ALA A 24 -8.29 9.18 -13.31
N ASP A 25 -8.56 10.30 -12.62
CA ASP A 25 -7.92 11.57 -12.93
C ASP A 25 -6.40 11.54 -12.67
N LEU A 26 -5.97 10.81 -11.64
CA LEU A 26 -4.56 10.65 -11.27
C LEU A 26 -3.82 9.79 -12.27
N GLU A 27 -4.39 8.65 -12.65
CA GLU A 27 -3.82 7.78 -13.67
C GLU A 27 -3.66 8.49 -15.01
N ARG A 28 -4.66 9.29 -15.41
CA ARG A 28 -4.59 10.13 -16.60
C ARG A 28 -3.44 11.15 -16.52
N HIS A 29 -3.30 11.85 -15.38
CA HIS A 29 -2.20 12.79 -15.20
C HIS A 29 -0.84 12.08 -15.23
N LEU A 30 -0.72 10.95 -14.54
CA LEU A 30 0.51 10.15 -14.52
C LEU A 30 0.85 9.56 -15.89
N ALA A 31 -0.12 9.33 -16.77
CA ALA A 31 0.13 8.90 -18.15
C ALA A 31 0.82 10.00 -18.99
N ASP A 32 0.41 11.25 -18.80
CA ASP A 32 0.88 12.38 -19.62
C ASP A 32 2.04 13.17 -18.99
N CYS A 33 2.26 13.05 -17.67
CA CYS A 33 3.25 13.85 -16.93
C CYS A 33 4.47 13.04 -16.47
N ALA A 34 5.56 13.10 -17.24
CA ALA A 34 6.83 12.46 -16.88
C ALA A 34 7.43 12.93 -15.53
N PRO A 35 7.40 14.24 -15.17
CA PRO A 35 7.86 14.71 -13.87
C PRO A 35 7.13 14.06 -12.69
N CYS A 36 5.80 13.93 -12.76
CA CYS A 36 5.01 13.32 -11.70
C CYS A 36 5.29 11.82 -11.58
N ARG A 37 5.53 11.11 -12.70
CA ARG A 37 6.00 9.71 -12.64
C ARG A 37 7.35 9.57 -11.94
N ALA A 38 8.29 10.46 -12.23
CA ALA A 38 9.61 10.47 -11.58
C ALA A 38 9.50 10.76 -10.07
N TYR A 39 8.63 11.70 -9.70
CA TYR A 39 8.34 12.02 -8.31
C TYR A 39 7.72 10.81 -7.58
N LEU A 40 6.71 10.17 -8.17
CA LEU A 40 6.08 8.96 -7.62
C LEU A 40 7.10 7.84 -7.40
N ALA A 41 8.00 7.60 -8.36
CA ALA A 41 9.06 6.60 -8.21
C ALA A 41 10.00 6.92 -7.03
N THR A 42 10.32 8.20 -6.83
CA THR A 42 11.15 8.65 -5.69
C THR A 42 10.41 8.49 -4.37
N TYR A 43 9.13 8.89 -4.33
CA TYR A 43 8.29 8.79 -3.14
C TYR A 43 8.12 7.32 -2.69
N LYS A 44 7.89 6.39 -3.64
CA LYS A 44 7.86 4.94 -3.37
C LYS A 44 9.15 4.47 -2.70
N ARG A 45 10.31 4.85 -3.23
CA ARG A 45 11.62 4.48 -2.63
C ARG A 45 11.79 5.03 -1.22
N THR A 46 11.38 6.27 -0.98
CA THR A 46 11.43 6.86 0.37
C THR A 46 10.54 6.10 1.34
N ARG A 47 9.33 5.69 0.92
CA ARG A 47 8.45 4.83 1.73
C ARG A 47 9.08 3.46 1.98
N GLU A 48 9.58 2.79 0.96
CA GLU A 48 10.24 1.48 1.09
C GLU A 48 11.41 1.52 2.07
N LEU A 49 12.25 2.56 2.02
CA LEU A 49 13.35 2.75 2.97
C LEU A 49 12.84 2.94 4.39
N THR A 50 11.75 3.66 4.57
CA THR A 50 11.14 3.89 5.89
C THR A 50 10.47 2.62 6.44
N GLU A 51 9.77 1.87 5.59
CA GLU A 51 9.16 0.58 5.93
C GLU A 51 10.21 -0.49 6.26
N GLN A 52 11.37 -0.48 5.60
CA GLN A 52 12.48 -1.39 5.93
C GLN A 52 13.05 -1.13 7.34
N VAL A 53 13.06 0.12 7.79
CA VAL A 53 13.49 0.47 9.16
C VAL A 53 12.45 0.03 10.20
N GLY A 54 11.16 0.00 9.83
CA GLY A 54 10.05 -0.44 10.68
C GLY A 54 9.71 -1.93 10.59
N ARG A 55 10.32 -2.68 9.65
CA ARG A 55 10.08 -4.12 9.46
C ARG A 55 10.79 -4.91 10.56
N VAL A 56 10.19 -4.92 11.74
CA VAL A 56 10.50 -5.93 12.75
C VAL A 56 10.08 -7.26 12.15
N GLU A 57 11.06 -8.11 11.79
CA GLU A 57 10.76 -9.45 11.32
C GLU A 57 9.93 -10.17 12.39
N MET A 58 8.72 -10.62 12.02
CA MET A 58 7.88 -11.36 12.95
C MET A 58 8.67 -12.58 13.45
N PRO A 59 8.87 -12.75 14.77
CA PRO A 59 9.61 -13.88 15.31
C PRO A 59 9.02 -15.19 14.81
N GLU A 60 9.87 -16.17 14.51
CA GLU A 60 9.43 -17.46 13.94
C GLU A 60 8.37 -18.16 14.80
N GLU A 61 8.48 -18.02 16.12
CA GLU A 61 7.51 -18.58 17.05
C GLU A 61 6.12 -17.95 16.92
N MET A 62 6.07 -16.63 16.69
CA MET A 62 4.82 -15.90 16.48
C MET A 62 4.21 -16.27 15.12
N ARG A 63 5.05 -16.37 14.06
CA ARG A 63 4.66 -16.93 12.75
C ARG A 63 4.04 -18.33 12.86
N ARG A 64 4.67 -19.22 13.63
CA ARG A 64 4.21 -20.60 13.82
C ARG A 64 2.85 -20.64 14.51
N ARG A 65 2.67 -19.86 15.59
CA ARG A 65 1.40 -19.78 16.33
C ARG A 65 0.27 -19.22 15.45
N LEU A 66 0.53 -18.14 14.71
CA LEU A 66 -0.45 -17.53 13.79
C LEU A 66 -0.87 -18.50 12.68
N ARG A 67 0.09 -19.19 12.07
CA ARG A 67 -0.20 -20.20 11.05
C ARG A 67 -1.05 -21.34 11.61
N GLN A 68 -0.72 -21.83 12.81
CA GLN A 68 -1.45 -22.91 13.46
C GLN A 68 -2.88 -22.48 13.83
N PHE A 69 -3.06 -21.24 14.29
CA PHE A 69 -4.36 -20.66 14.56
C PHE A 69 -5.21 -20.55 13.29
N LEU A 70 -4.66 -19.99 12.20
CA LEU A 70 -5.38 -19.86 10.92
C LEU A 70 -5.78 -21.23 10.34
N LEU A 71 -4.90 -22.24 10.43
CA LEU A 71 -5.22 -23.60 10.00
C LEU A 71 -6.33 -24.23 10.84
N ASP A 72 -6.33 -24.00 12.15
CA ASP A 72 -7.37 -24.51 13.06
C ASP A 72 -8.72 -23.81 12.80
N THR A 73 -8.74 -22.50 12.57
CA THR A 73 -9.96 -21.75 12.23
C THR A 73 -10.54 -22.18 10.87
N LEU A 74 -9.68 -22.35 9.85
CA LEU A 74 -10.11 -22.82 8.53
C LEU A 74 -10.61 -24.27 8.57
N ALA A 75 -10.01 -25.12 9.40
CA ALA A 75 -10.46 -26.49 9.62
C ALA A 75 -11.77 -26.58 10.40
N LYS A 76 -12.08 -25.58 11.24
CA LYS A 76 -13.30 -25.53 12.05
C LYS A 76 -14.51 -24.90 11.35
N GLY A 77 -14.34 -24.27 10.18
CA GLY A 77 -15.47 -23.81 9.38
C GLY A 77 -16.36 -22.77 10.06
N GLU A 78 -15.84 -22.02 11.04
CA GLU A 78 -16.50 -20.84 11.59
C GLU A 78 -15.79 -19.61 11.02
N GLY A 79 -16.34 -19.10 9.90
CA GLY A 79 -15.98 -17.77 9.41
C GLY A 79 -16.40 -16.71 10.45
N PRO A 80 -15.61 -15.64 10.66
CA PRO A 80 -15.99 -14.59 11.60
C PRO A 80 -17.28 -13.91 11.10
N SER A 81 -18.31 -13.90 11.97
CA SER A 81 -19.48 -13.02 11.86
C SER A 81 -19.12 -11.58 12.19
#